data_AF-A0A7K4ANP6-F1
#
_entry.id   AF-A0A7K4ANP6-F1
#
_cell.length_a   1.000
_cell.length_b   1.000
_cell.length_c   1.000
_cell.angle_alpha   90.00
_cell.angle_beta   90.00
_cell.angle_gamma   90.00
#
_symmetry.space_group_name_H-M   'P 1'
#
loop_
_entity.id
_entity.type
_entity.pdbx_description
1 polymer ?
#
loop_
_entity_poly.entity_id
_entity_poly.type
_entity_poly.pdbx_seq_one_letter_code
_entity_poly.pdbx_strand_id
1 'polypeptide(L)'
;MKRIGWFTTARGPGSYGLFKAIISNIESGELDARLSFVFINRDIKGNEYRMKIIQMAEERGIPVIILPSDAFMPDLKARDVEAWRNAYGRELRDRISPYGMDFGVLAGYMLIVDPQTCHEHVLINLHPALPDTYKGTWKEIVTRVAKSSDHAYGATVHLCSPILDCGDAIAYDSFELDELRKRTPREELPDAIRAKEVAREIPLLMESIRLLVNEDITVREGTLLDRQGKRLASPLDLSDRITALTGEK
;
A
#
# COMPACT_ATOMS: atom_id res chain seq x y z
N MET A 1 -19.61 0.30 9.51
CA MET A 1 -18.41 1.14 9.28
C MET A 1 -17.13 0.53 9.85
N LYS A 2 -16.22 0.12 8.96
CA LYS A 2 -14.87 -0.36 9.33
C LYS A 2 -13.93 0.80 9.69
N ARG A 3 -12.94 0.54 10.54
CA ARG A 3 -11.90 1.47 10.98
C ARG A 3 -10.58 1.16 10.30
N ILE A 4 -10.03 2.13 9.56
CA ILE A 4 -8.80 1.97 8.80
C ILE A 4 -7.69 2.82 9.42
N GLY A 5 -6.55 2.21 9.73
CA GLY A 5 -5.31 2.95 10.03
C GLY A 5 -4.55 3.26 8.74
N TRP A 6 -4.28 4.52 8.44
CA TRP A 6 -3.58 4.88 7.20
C TRP A 6 -2.10 5.17 7.47
N PHE A 7 -1.19 4.38 6.91
CA PHE A 7 0.25 4.53 7.10
C PHE A 7 0.92 5.02 5.82
N THR A 8 1.73 6.06 5.91
CA THR A 8 2.40 6.61 4.73
C THR A 8 3.73 7.28 5.07
N THR A 9 4.64 7.31 4.10
CA THR A 9 5.80 8.21 4.11
C THR A 9 5.48 9.58 3.52
N ALA A 10 4.36 9.69 2.79
CA ALA A 10 3.86 10.92 2.21
C ALA A 10 4.93 11.69 1.42
N ARG A 11 5.74 10.96 0.62
CA ARG A 11 6.90 11.54 -0.07
C ARG A 11 6.52 12.45 -1.23
N GLY A 12 5.41 12.17 -1.91
CA GLY A 12 5.12 12.75 -3.21
C GLY A 12 3.67 12.64 -3.66
N PRO A 13 3.40 12.96 -4.95
CA PRO A 13 2.05 13.03 -5.49
C PRO A 13 1.32 11.68 -5.45
N GLY A 14 2.01 10.54 -5.61
CA GLY A 14 1.39 9.22 -5.53
C GLY A 14 0.74 8.95 -4.17
N SER A 15 1.48 9.14 -3.07
CA SER A 15 0.93 8.99 -1.71
C SER A 15 -0.21 9.96 -1.42
N TYR A 16 -0.14 11.19 -1.97
CA TYR A 16 -1.21 12.16 -1.83
C TYR A 16 -2.45 11.76 -2.62
N GLY A 17 -2.29 11.24 -3.84
CA GLY A 17 -3.37 10.72 -4.68
C GLY A 17 -4.10 9.54 -4.02
N LEU A 18 -3.36 8.59 -3.44
CA LEU A 18 -3.92 7.46 -2.69
C LEU A 18 -4.73 7.96 -1.48
N PHE A 19 -4.20 8.92 -0.72
CA PHE A 19 -4.90 9.48 0.43
C PHE A 19 -6.16 10.26 0.03
N LYS A 20 -6.08 11.08 -1.03
CA LYS A 20 -7.24 11.79 -1.56
C LYS A 20 -8.33 10.83 -2.05
N ALA A 21 -7.96 9.73 -2.69
CA ALA A 21 -8.90 8.73 -3.20
C ALA A 21 -9.68 8.06 -2.06
N ILE A 22 -9.00 7.61 -0.99
CA ILE A 22 -9.70 6.98 0.13
C ILE A 22 -10.65 7.94 0.84
N ILE A 23 -10.25 9.20 1.01
CA ILE A 23 -11.11 10.25 1.56
C ILE A 23 -12.34 10.47 0.66
N SER A 24 -12.14 10.60 -0.65
CA SER A 24 -13.23 10.79 -1.62
C SER A 24 -14.24 9.64 -1.58
N ASN A 25 -13.79 8.39 -1.51
CA ASN A 25 -14.66 7.22 -1.49
C ASN A 25 -15.44 7.10 -0.17
N ILE A 26 -14.85 7.55 0.95
CA ILE A 26 -15.55 7.62 2.24
C ILE A 26 -16.61 8.73 2.21
N GLU A 27 -16.25 9.93 1.75
CA GLU A 27 -17.14 11.09 1.72
C GLU A 27 -18.31 10.93 0.73
N SER A 28 -18.10 10.22 -0.38
CA SER A 28 -19.16 9.91 -1.35
C SER A 28 -20.11 8.82 -0.87
N GLY A 29 -19.77 8.08 0.19
CA GLY A 29 -20.52 6.93 0.68
C GLY A 29 -20.30 5.64 -0.13
N GLU A 30 -19.36 5.63 -1.09
CA GLU A 30 -18.96 4.42 -1.81
C GLU A 30 -18.27 3.39 -0.90
N LEU A 31 -17.67 3.86 0.20
CA LEU A 31 -16.99 3.03 1.18
C LEU A 31 -17.53 3.28 2.60
N ASP A 32 -18.20 2.29 3.19
CA ASP A 32 -18.63 2.32 4.61
C ASP A 32 -17.44 2.09 5.57
N ALA A 33 -16.52 3.05 5.58
CA ALA A 33 -15.35 3.05 6.44
C ALA A 33 -15.04 4.46 6.98
N ARG A 34 -14.19 4.52 7.99
CA ARG A 34 -13.54 5.75 8.45
C ARG A 34 -12.05 5.54 8.63
N LEU A 35 -11.28 6.62 8.48
CA LEU A 35 -9.89 6.63 8.90
C LEU A 35 -9.81 6.91 10.40
N SER A 36 -9.22 5.99 11.16
CA SER A 36 -8.98 6.17 12.60
C SER A 36 -7.82 7.11 12.90
N PHE A 37 -6.82 7.11 12.01
CA PHE A 37 -5.63 7.96 12.09
C PHE A 37 -4.88 7.95 10.76
N VAL A 38 -4.00 8.93 10.59
CA VAL A 38 -2.93 8.94 9.59
C VAL A 38 -1.58 8.90 10.31
N PHE A 39 -0.78 7.88 10.04
CA PHE A 39 0.56 7.71 10.58
C PHE A 39 1.62 8.09 9.54
N ILE A 40 2.49 9.04 9.88
CA ILE A 40 3.57 9.53 9.03
C ILE A 40 4.92 9.20 9.67
N ASN A 41 5.72 8.38 8.99
CA ASN A 41 7.01 7.87 9.50
C ASN A 41 8.21 8.79 9.25
N ARG A 42 7.99 10.05 8.86
CA ARG A 42 9.02 11.02 8.48
C ARG A 42 8.74 12.40 9.05
N ASP A 43 9.79 13.21 9.14
CA ASP A 43 9.65 14.63 9.44
C ASP A 43 8.81 15.32 8.33
N ILE A 44 8.01 16.27 8.77
CA ILE A 44 7.13 17.09 7.95
C ILE A 44 7.93 18.15 7.18
N LYS A 45 9.02 18.65 7.78
CA LYS A 45 9.77 19.80 7.28
C LYS A 45 10.21 19.61 5.83
N GLY A 46 9.92 20.62 5.00
CA GLY A 46 10.38 20.68 3.61
C GLY A 46 9.66 19.73 2.64
N ASN A 47 8.52 19.13 3.02
CA ASN A 47 7.73 18.31 2.10
C ASN A 47 6.28 18.80 2.00
N GLU A 48 5.92 19.39 0.84
CA GLU A 48 4.58 19.93 0.61
C GLU A 48 3.47 18.86 0.64
N TYR A 49 3.75 17.62 0.24
CA TYR A 49 2.76 16.55 0.19
C TYR A 49 2.43 16.04 1.59
N ARG A 50 3.40 16.02 2.51
CA ARG A 50 3.14 15.77 3.94
C ARG A 50 2.20 16.82 4.49
N MET A 51 2.49 18.10 4.26
CA MET A 51 1.64 19.20 4.72
C MET A 51 0.21 19.08 4.16
N LYS A 52 0.06 18.77 2.87
CA LYS A 52 -1.26 18.59 2.24
C LYS A 52 -2.06 17.43 2.87
N ILE A 53 -1.41 16.29 3.15
CA ILE A 53 -2.07 15.15 3.80
C ILE A 53 -2.47 15.50 5.24
N ILE A 54 -1.58 16.15 5.99
CA ILE A 54 -1.85 16.56 7.38
C ILE A 54 -3.03 17.53 7.43
N GLN A 55 -3.00 18.59 6.61
CA GLN A 55 -4.07 19.56 6.54
C GLN A 55 -5.41 18.88 6.19
N MET A 56 -5.41 18.02 5.16
CA MET A 56 -6.62 17.30 4.75
C MET A 56 -7.18 16.40 5.86
N ALA A 57 -6.31 15.76 6.65
CA ALA A 57 -6.69 14.94 7.80
C ALA A 57 -7.25 15.80 8.95
N GLU A 58 -6.56 16.89 9.31
CA GLU A 58 -6.96 17.80 10.39
C GLU A 58 -8.31 18.47 10.10
N GLU A 59 -8.55 18.92 8.86
CA GLU A 59 -9.83 19.48 8.41
C GLU A 59 -11.02 18.52 8.60
N ARG A 60 -10.75 17.21 8.68
CA ARG A 60 -11.74 16.14 8.85
C ARG A 60 -11.74 15.55 10.27
N GLY A 61 -10.95 16.11 11.18
CA GLY A 61 -10.80 15.60 12.53
C GLY A 61 -10.15 14.21 12.59
N ILE A 62 -9.39 13.83 11.57
CA ILE A 62 -8.64 12.56 11.55
C ILE A 62 -7.31 12.78 12.29
N PRO A 63 -7.05 12.03 13.37
CA PRO A 63 -5.80 12.15 14.12
C PRO A 63 -4.57 11.93 13.25
N VAL A 64 -3.59 12.83 13.38
CA VAL A 64 -2.30 12.74 12.70
C VAL A 64 -1.23 12.32 13.70
N ILE A 65 -0.58 11.19 13.44
CA ILE A 65 0.48 10.62 14.26
C ILE A 65 1.78 10.73 13.49
N ILE A 66 2.78 11.36 14.09
CA ILE A 66 4.07 11.59 13.45
C ILE A 66 5.15 10.95 14.30
N LEU A 67 5.91 10.04 13.68
CA LEU A 67 7.06 9.38 14.29
C LEU A 67 8.20 9.36 13.26
N PRO A 68 9.10 10.35 13.27
CA PRO A 68 10.17 10.44 12.28
C PRO A 68 11.23 9.35 12.49
N SER A 69 11.22 8.33 11.63
CA SER A 69 12.18 7.22 11.64
C SER A 69 13.63 7.58 11.32
N ASP A 70 13.91 8.75 10.75
CA ASP A 70 15.28 9.21 10.50
C ASP A 70 15.95 9.77 11.77
N ALA A 71 15.15 10.28 12.71
CA ALA A 71 15.62 10.83 13.98
C ALA A 71 15.43 9.85 15.15
N PHE A 72 14.71 8.75 14.94
CA PHE A 72 14.48 7.76 15.98
C PHE A 72 15.75 6.93 16.23
N MET A 73 16.34 7.05 17.43
CA MET A 73 17.47 6.23 17.91
C MET A 73 18.55 5.93 16.83
N PRO A 74 19.20 6.96 16.24
CA PRO A 74 20.11 6.78 15.11
C PRO A 74 21.32 5.89 15.45
N ASP A 75 21.85 5.99 16.67
CA ASP A 75 22.97 5.16 17.13
C ASP A 75 22.61 3.67 17.16
N LEU A 76 21.37 3.35 17.58
CA LEU A 76 20.87 1.98 17.56
C LEU A 76 20.71 1.49 16.12
N LYS A 77 20.17 2.32 15.22
CA LYS A 77 20.00 1.96 13.81
C LYS A 77 21.31 1.63 13.12
N ALA A 78 22.36 2.41 13.42
CA ALA A 78 23.69 2.22 12.86
C ALA A 78 24.37 0.94 13.39
N ARG A 79 24.12 0.58 14.65
CA ARG A 79 24.71 -0.59 15.31
C ARG A 79 23.94 -1.89 15.01
N ASP A 80 22.62 -1.84 15.03
CA ASP A 80 21.72 -2.98 14.95
C ASP A 80 20.35 -2.53 14.39
N VAL A 81 20.19 -2.72 13.08
CA VAL A 81 18.97 -2.32 12.36
C VAL A 81 17.74 -3.14 12.77
N GLU A 82 17.92 -4.38 13.22
CA GLU A 82 16.82 -5.24 13.63
C GLU A 82 16.30 -4.84 15.02
N ALA A 83 17.20 -4.66 15.98
CA ALA A 83 16.84 -4.10 17.29
C ALA A 83 16.19 -2.72 17.16
N TRP A 84 16.71 -1.88 16.25
CA TRP A 84 16.11 -0.60 15.93
C TRP A 84 14.69 -0.74 15.38
N ARG A 85 14.47 -1.66 14.42
CA ARG A 85 13.15 -1.91 13.84
C ARG A 85 12.14 -2.35 14.90
N ASN A 86 12.54 -3.25 15.80
CA ASN A 86 11.70 -3.71 16.90
C ASN A 86 11.36 -2.59 17.89
N ALA A 87 12.33 -1.72 18.21
CA ALA A 87 12.10 -0.56 19.06
C ALA A 87 11.16 0.46 18.41
N TYR A 88 11.36 0.75 17.12
CA TYR A 88 10.50 1.63 16.35
C TYR A 88 9.08 1.08 16.23
N GLY A 89 8.96 -0.23 16.00
CA GLY A 89 7.69 -0.96 15.96
C GLY A 89 6.89 -0.85 17.25
N ARG A 90 7.56 -1.05 18.39
CA ARG A 90 6.95 -0.86 19.72
C ARG A 90 6.39 0.56 19.88
N GLU A 91 7.21 1.58 19.62
CA GLU A 91 6.79 2.98 19.73
C GLU A 91 5.63 3.31 18.77
N LEU A 92 5.65 2.75 17.56
CA LEU A 92 4.54 2.86 16.61
C LEU A 92 3.25 2.28 17.20
N ARG A 93 3.30 1.06 17.73
CA ARG A 93 2.12 0.39 18.32
C ARG A 93 1.57 1.15 19.51
N ASP A 94 2.45 1.63 20.39
CA ASP A 94 2.06 2.43 21.56
C ASP A 94 1.30 3.70 21.13
N ARG A 95 1.78 4.39 20.08
CA ARG A 95 1.14 5.61 19.55
C ARG A 95 -0.19 5.36 18.87
N ILE A 96 -0.36 4.25 18.14
CA ILE A 96 -1.63 3.96 17.44
C ILE A 96 -2.67 3.31 18.34
N SER A 97 -2.25 2.72 19.48
CA SER A 97 -3.12 1.99 20.42
C SER A 97 -4.39 2.74 20.86
N PRO A 98 -4.40 4.07 21.08
CA PRO A 98 -5.60 4.78 21.54
C PRO A 98 -6.71 4.88 20.48
N TYR A 99 -6.37 4.74 19.20
CA TYR A 99 -7.30 5.03 18.10
C TYR A 99 -8.07 3.80 17.64
N GLY A 100 -7.45 2.62 17.75
CA GLY A 100 -7.98 1.34 17.25
C GLY A 100 -8.14 1.29 15.72
N MET A 101 -7.99 0.11 15.14
CA MET A 101 -8.26 -0.12 13.71
C MET A 101 -8.65 -1.58 13.50
N ASP A 102 -9.46 -1.83 12.47
CA ASP A 102 -9.82 -3.18 12.06
C ASP A 102 -8.76 -3.74 11.10
N PHE A 103 -8.16 -2.88 10.27
CA PHE A 103 -6.94 -3.15 9.52
C PHE A 103 -6.21 -1.84 9.18
N GLY A 104 -4.93 -1.95 8.84
CA GLY A 104 -4.10 -0.84 8.39
C GLY A 104 -3.74 -0.94 6.91
N VAL A 105 -3.55 0.22 6.26
CA VAL A 105 -3.13 0.33 4.86
C VAL A 105 -1.78 1.01 4.79
N LEU A 106 -0.78 0.31 4.25
CA LEU A 106 0.54 0.84 3.94
C LEU A 106 0.51 1.47 2.53
N ALA A 107 0.19 2.75 2.46
CA ALA A 107 0.09 3.49 1.20
C ALA A 107 1.33 4.36 0.97
N GLY A 108 2.33 3.80 0.30
CA GLY A 108 3.63 4.44 0.13
C GLY A 108 4.39 4.56 1.44
N TYR A 109 4.28 3.56 2.32
CA TYR A 109 5.03 3.46 3.56
C TYR A 109 6.40 2.82 3.30
N MET A 110 7.47 3.61 3.42
CA MET A 110 8.82 3.24 2.95
C MET A 110 9.70 2.65 4.05
N LEU A 111 9.12 1.91 5.01
CA LEU A 111 9.86 1.17 6.03
C LEU A 111 9.35 -0.26 6.13
N ILE A 112 10.27 -1.18 6.44
CA ILE A 112 9.93 -2.54 6.81
C ILE A 112 9.32 -2.51 8.21
N VAL A 113 8.07 -2.97 8.33
CA VAL A 113 7.36 -3.11 9.60
C VAL A 113 7.98 -4.25 10.42
N ASP A 114 8.06 -4.10 11.74
CA ASP A 114 8.58 -5.15 12.61
C ASP A 114 7.63 -6.36 12.67
N PRO A 115 8.16 -7.57 12.93
CA PRO A 115 7.33 -8.77 12.98
C PRO A 115 6.15 -8.66 13.94
N GLN A 116 6.32 -8.09 15.14
CA GLN A 116 5.26 -8.06 16.14
C GLN A 116 4.08 -7.20 15.69
N THR A 117 4.31 -6.06 15.02
CA THR A 117 3.23 -5.27 14.42
C THR A 117 2.48 -6.04 13.33
N CYS A 118 3.15 -6.82 12.49
CA CYS A 118 2.49 -7.66 11.48
C CYS A 118 1.64 -8.78 12.11
N HIS A 119 1.98 -9.26 13.31
CA HIS A 119 1.18 -10.27 14.01
C HIS A 119 -0.02 -9.67 14.75
N GLU A 120 0.15 -8.50 15.37
CA GLU A 120 -0.90 -7.83 16.17
C GLU A 120 -1.95 -7.13 15.31
N HIS A 121 -1.59 -6.78 14.07
CA HIS A 121 -2.45 -6.00 13.19
C HIS A 121 -2.52 -6.60 11.79
N VAL A 122 -3.73 -6.66 11.25
CA VAL A 122 -3.93 -6.89 9.82
C VAL A 122 -3.47 -5.63 9.08
N LEU A 123 -2.37 -5.74 8.33
CA LEU A 123 -1.84 -4.66 7.51
C LEU A 123 -1.84 -5.10 6.05
N ILE A 124 -2.29 -4.25 5.14
CA ILE A 124 -2.19 -4.48 3.70
C ILE A 124 -1.22 -3.50 3.07
N ASN A 125 -0.52 -3.94 2.03
CA ASN A 125 0.42 -3.11 1.27
C ASN A 125 0.14 -3.22 -0.22
N LEU A 126 0.29 -2.11 -0.92
CA LEU A 126 0.33 -2.06 -2.38
C LEU A 126 1.77 -2.25 -2.85
N HIS A 127 2.02 -3.31 -3.60
CA HIS A 127 3.32 -3.67 -4.14
C HIS A 127 3.33 -3.56 -5.68
N PRO A 128 4.29 -2.85 -6.28
CA PRO A 128 4.40 -2.66 -7.73
C PRO A 128 5.04 -3.90 -8.38
N ALA A 129 4.35 -5.04 -8.29
CA ALA A 129 4.64 -6.25 -9.04
C ALA A 129 3.44 -7.20 -8.99
N LEU A 130 3.36 -8.12 -9.96
CA LEU A 130 2.44 -9.25 -9.90
C LEU A 130 2.83 -10.23 -8.78
N PRO A 131 1.89 -11.04 -8.27
CA PRO A 131 2.18 -12.01 -7.20
C PRO A 131 3.36 -12.93 -7.58
N ASP A 132 4.24 -13.21 -6.60
CA ASP A 132 5.39 -14.12 -6.73
C ASP A 132 6.43 -13.80 -7.82
N THR A 133 6.39 -12.61 -8.44
CA THR A 133 7.33 -12.23 -9.52
C THR A 133 8.55 -11.46 -9.02
N TYR A 134 8.36 -10.19 -8.64
CA TYR A 134 9.43 -9.23 -8.39
C TYR A 134 9.33 -8.67 -6.97
N LYS A 135 10.50 -8.52 -6.32
CA LYS A 135 10.64 -7.85 -5.02
C LYS A 135 11.59 -6.67 -5.13
N GLY A 136 11.48 -5.73 -4.19
CA GLY A 136 12.33 -4.53 -4.13
C GLY A 136 11.60 -3.24 -4.48
N THR A 137 12.35 -2.19 -4.77
CA THR A 137 11.76 -0.88 -5.06
C THR A 137 11.17 -0.83 -6.47
N TRP A 138 10.11 -0.04 -6.69
CA TRP A 138 9.52 0.12 -8.02
C TRP A 138 10.56 0.45 -9.10
N LYS A 139 11.56 1.29 -8.79
CA LYS A 139 12.62 1.69 -9.73
C LYS A 139 13.44 0.50 -10.22
N GLU A 140 13.82 -0.38 -9.30
CA GLU A 140 14.56 -1.60 -9.61
C GLU A 140 13.67 -2.56 -10.40
N ILE A 141 12.41 -2.72 -9.99
CA ILE A 141 11.46 -3.62 -10.63
C ILE A 141 11.21 -3.21 -12.08
N VAL A 142 10.77 -1.97 -12.35
CA VAL A 142 10.45 -1.54 -13.73
C VAL A 142 11.66 -1.61 -14.66
N THR A 143 12.86 -1.37 -14.13
CA THR A 143 14.11 -1.53 -14.89
C THR A 143 14.37 -2.99 -15.28
N ARG A 144 14.05 -3.96 -14.40
CA ARG A 144 14.15 -5.38 -14.72
C ARG A 144 13.07 -5.83 -15.69
N VAL A 145 11.83 -5.40 -15.48
CA VAL A 145 10.68 -5.74 -16.34
C VAL A 145 10.92 -5.26 -17.77
N ALA A 146 11.45 -4.05 -17.95
CA ALA A 146 11.81 -3.51 -19.26
C ALA A 146 12.89 -4.33 -20.00
N LYS A 147 13.70 -5.12 -19.28
CA LYS A 147 14.74 -6.00 -19.84
C LYS A 147 14.31 -7.47 -19.92
N SER A 148 13.18 -7.82 -19.30
CA SER A 148 12.63 -9.17 -19.27
C SER A 148 11.92 -9.53 -20.58
N SER A 149 11.54 -10.80 -20.71
CA SER A 149 10.64 -11.29 -21.76
C SER A 149 9.18 -11.43 -21.29
N ASP A 150 8.83 -10.88 -20.12
CA ASP A 150 7.49 -11.05 -19.55
C ASP A 150 6.42 -10.44 -20.46
N HIS A 151 5.30 -11.13 -20.66
CA HIS A 151 4.20 -10.61 -21.49
C HIS A 151 3.29 -9.65 -20.72
N ALA A 152 3.20 -9.80 -19.41
CA ALA A 152 2.36 -8.99 -18.54
C ALA A 152 3.14 -8.45 -17.33
N TYR A 153 2.65 -7.35 -16.79
CA TYR A 153 3.12 -6.74 -15.56
C TYR A 153 1.95 -6.05 -14.84
N GLY A 154 2.16 -5.59 -13.62
CA GLY A 154 1.13 -4.94 -12.84
C GLY A 154 1.48 -4.86 -11.37
N ALA A 155 0.46 -4.80 -10.52
CA ALA A 155 0.61 -4.55 -9.10
C ALA A 155 -0.26 -5.50 -8.26
N THR A 156 0.11 -5.66 -6.98
CA THR A 156 -0.57 -6.55 -6.04
C THR A 156 -0.87 -5.82 -4.75
N VAL A 157 -2.06 -6.04 -4.19
CA VAL A 157 -2.37 -5.72 -2.79
C VAL A 157 -2.29 -7.01 -1.99
N HIS A 158 -1.45 -7.03 -0.96
CA HIS A 158 -1.18 -8.22 -0.17
C HIS A 158 -1.15 -7.93 1.34
N LEU A 159 -1.30 -8.96 2.16
CA LEU A 159 -1.05 -8.86 3.59
C LEU A 159 0.42 -8.58 3.87
N CYS A 160 0.73 -7.73 4.83
CA CYS A 160 2.09 -7.60 5.33
C CYS A 160 2.41 -8.84 6.17
N SER A 161 3.64 -9.34 6.04
CA SER A 161 4.17 -10.39 6.90
C SER A 161 5.54 -9.98 7.44
N PRO A 162 6.11 -10.72 8.41
CA PRO A 162 7.48 -10.50 8.86
C PRO A 162 8.53 -10.58 7.75
N ILE A 163 8.19 -11.19 6.62
CA ILE A 163 9.07 -11.33 5.45
C ILE A 163 8.60 -10.33 4.38
N LEU A 164 9.51 -9.45 3.95
CA LEU A 164 9.23 -8.39 2.99
C LEU A 164 8.57 -8.94 1.71
N ASP A 165 7.42 -8.35 1.34
CA ASP A 165 6.66 -8.65 0.12
C ASP A 165 6.32 -10.16 -0.05
N CYS A 166 6.03 -10.85 1.07
CA CYS A 166 5.74 -12.30 1.09
C CYS A 166 4.47 -12.67 1.86
N GLY A 167 3.58 -11.73 2.15
CA GLY A 167 2.27 -12.09 2.72
C GLY A 167 1.27 -12.43 1.62
N ASP A 168 0.21 -13.15 2.01
CA ASP A 168 -0.79 -13.64 1.06
C ASP A 168 -1.40 -12.49 0.24
N ALA A 169 -1.43 -12.69 -1.07
CA ALA A 169 -2.00 -11.73 -2.01
C ALA A 169 -3.53 -11.72 -1.89
N ILE A 170 -4.11 -10.52 -1.77
CA ILE A 170 -5.55 -10.30 -1.71
C ILE A 170 -6.10 -10.18 -3.13
N ALA A 171 -5.52 -9.25 -3.89
CA ALA A 171 -5.94 -8.96 -5.24
C ALA A 171 -4.75 -8.43 -6.04
N TYR A 172 -4.81 -8.58 -7.35
CA TYR A 172 -3.83 -8.02 -8.27
C TYR A 172 -4.50 -7.38 -9.48
N ASP A 173 -3.71 -6.55 -10.14
CA ASP A 173 -3.99 -5.96 -11.43
C ASP A 173 -2.89 -6.38 -12.40
N SER A 174 -3.25 -6.74 -13.63
CA SER A 174 -2.31 -7.07 -14.69
C SER A 174 -2.65 -6.34 -15.99
N PHE A 175 -1.60 -6.03 -16.76
CA PHE A 175 -1.71 -5.47 -18.09
C PHE A 175 -0.62 -6.00 -19.01
N GLU A 176 -0.97 -6.09 -20.30
CA GLU A 176 -0.06 -6.52 -21.36
C GLU A 176 1.06 -5.50 -21.62
N LEU A 177 2.29 -6.02 -21.78
CA LEU A 177 3.50 -5.27 -22.10
C LEU A 177 3.81 -5.25 -23.60
N ASP A 178 3.30 -6.21 -24.38
CA ASP A 178 3.73 -6.40 -25.77
C ASP A 178 3.45 -5.18 -26.66
N GLU A 179 2.25 -4.59 -26.56
CA GLU A 179 1.93 -3.36 -27.30
C GLU A 179 2.73 -2.15 -26.82
N LEU A 180 3.03 -2.08 -25.53
CA LEU A 180 3.86 -1.02 -24.96
C LEU A 180 5.30 -1.10 -25.49
N ARG A 181 5.87 -2.31 -25.53
CA ARG A 181 7.20 -2.58 -26.09
C ARG A 181 7.30 -2.27 -27.57
N LYS A 182 6.25 -2.52 -28.35
CA LYS A 182 6.22 -2.21 -29.80
C LYS A 182 6.22 -0.71 -30.06
N ARG A 183 5.60 0.08 -29.18
CA ARG A 183 5.35 1.52 -29.37
C ARG A 183 6.34 2.44 -28.66
N THR A 184 7.11 1.92 -27.70
CA THR A 184 8.00 2.72 -26.85
C THR A 184 9.47 2.37 -27.12
N PRO A 185 10.35 3.38 -27.35
CA PRO A 185 11.80 3.17 -27.41
C PRO A 185 12.32 2.47 -26.15
N ARG A 186 13.38 1.67 -26.30
CA ARG A 186 13.91 0.83 -25.19
C ARG A 186 14.35 1.67 -23.99
N GLU A 187 14.87 2.87 -24.23
CA GLU A 187 15.36 3.80 -23.23
C GLU A 187 14.22 4.42 -22.41
N GLU A 188 13.03 4.56 -23.00
CA GLU A 188 11.83 5.14 -22.39
C GLU A 188 10.89 4.08 -21.80
N LEU A 189 11.12 2.81 -22.11
CA LEU A 189 10.26 1.70 -21.71
C LEU A 189 10.06 1.59 -20.17
N PRO A 190 11.09 1.74 -19.31
CA PRO A 190 10.88 1.71 -17.85
C PRO A 190 9.89 2.79 -17.36
N ASP A 191 9.98 3.99 -17.91
CA ASP A 191 9.11 5.10 -17.54
C ASP A 191 7.69 4.90 -18.06
N ALA A 192 7.54 4.37 -19.28
CA ALA A 192 6.24 4.03 -19.85
C ALA A 192 5.54 2.90 -19.08
N ILE A 193 6.29 1.87 -18.66
CA ILE A 193 5.79 0.78 -17.80
C ILE A 193 5.32 1.37 -16.46
N ARG A 194 6.14 2.21 -15.82
CA ARG A 194 5.77 2.82 -14.55
C ARG A 194 4.55 3.74 -14.69
N ALA A 195 4.46 4.51 -15.76
CA ALA A 195 3.32 5.40 -15.99
C ALA A 195 2.01 4.61 -16.12
N LYS A 196 2.03 3.50 -16.86
CA LYS A 196 0.88 2.60 -17.00
C LYS A 196 0.49 1.94 -15.67
N GLU A 197 1.49 1.46 -14.91
CA GLU A 197 1.26 0.89 -13.57
C GLU A 197 0.66 1.91 -12.59
N VAL A 198 1.22 3.12 -12.50
CA VAL A 198 0.73 4.19 -11.59
C VAL A 198 -0.72 4.57 -11.87
N ALA A 199 -1.14 4.58 -13.13
CA ALA A 199 -2.53 4.88 -13.51
C ALA A 199 -3.53 3.84 -12.94
N ARG A 200 -3.05 2.64 -12.61
CA ARG A 200 -3.84 1.48 -12.18
C ARG A 200 -3.73 1.19 -10.68
N GLU A 201 -2.71 1.73 -10.01
CA GLU A 201 -2.45 1.57 -8.56
C GLU A 201 -3.59 2.09 -7.66
N ILE A 202 -4.12 3.29 -7.94
CA ILE A 202 -5.21 3.88 -7.12
C ILE A 202 -6.48 3.02 -7.21
N PRO A 203 -7.02 2.71 -8.42
CA PRO A 203 -8.17 1.81 -8.54
C PRO A 203 -7.97 0.46 -7.86
N LEU A 204 -6.79 -0.17 -8.05
CA LEU A 204 -6.47 -1.45 -7.41
C LEU A 204 -6.55 -1.36 -5.89
N LEU A 205 -5.91 -0.37 -5.28
CA LEU A 205 -5.93 -0.23 -3.82
C LEU A 205 -7.34 0.05 -3.30
N MET A 206 -8.11 0.91 -3.97
CA MET A 206 -9.47 1.25 -3.54
C MET A 206 -10.41 0.05 -3.63
N GLU A 207 -10.37 -0.73 -4.72
CA GLU A 207 -11.18 -1.96 -4.85
C GLU A 207 -10.74 -3.02 -3.83
N SER A 208 -9.44 -3.14 -3.54
CA SER A 208 -8.93 -4.06 -2.51
C SER A 208 -9.39 -3.68 -1.11
N ILE A 209 -9.39 -2.39 -0.78
CA ILE A 209 -9.97 -1.88 0.48
C ILE A 209 -11.47 -2.18 0.52
N ARG A 210 -12.20 -1.97 -0.59
CA ARG A 210 -13.63 -2.26 -0.68
C ARG A 210 -13.95 -3.73 -0.40
N LEU A 211 -13.14 -4.67 -0.89
CA LEU A 211 -13.30 -6.11 -0.62
C LEU A 211 -13.23 -6.41 0.89
N LEU A 212 -12.32 -5.77 1.62
CA LEU A 212 -12.18 -5.92 3.06
C LEU A 212 -13.27 -5.20 3.84
N VAL A 213 -13.68 -4.02 3.37
CA VAL A 213 -14.73 -3.23 4.01
C VAL A 213 -16.09 -3.92 3.94
N ASN A 214 -16.40 -4.49 2.77
CA ASN A 214 -17.65 -5.21 2.51
C ASN A 214 -17.64 -6.65 3.05
N GLU A 215 -16.52 -7.12 3.62
CA GLU A 215 -16.32 -8.50 4.07
C GLU A 215 -16.49 -9.54 2.94
N ASP A 216 -16.29 -9.13 1.69
CA ASP A 216 -16.14 -10.05 0.55
C ASP A 216 -14.86 -10.88 0.72
N ILE A 217 -13.84 -10.28 1.34
CA ILE A 217 -12.66 -10.95 1.88
C ILE A 217 -12.53 -10.60 3.36
N THR A 218 -12.22 -11.59 4.19
CA THR A 218 -11.90 -11.39 5.61
C THR A 218 -10.55 -12.00 5.95
N VAL A 219 -9.89 -11.45 6.96
CA VAL A 219 -8.61 -11.98 7.47
C VAL A 219 -8.87 -12.56 8.85
N ARG A 220 -8.54 -13.83 9.06
CA ARG A 220 -8.60 -14.49 10.37
C ARG A 220 -7.32 -15.25 10.63
N GLU A 221 -6.65 -14.96 11.73
CA GLU A 221 -5.37 -15.61 12.11
C GLU A 221 -4.35 -15.63 10.97
N GLY A 222 -4.23 -14.50 10.25
CA GLY A 222 -3.33 -14.35 9.09
C GLY A 222 -3.78 -15.04 7.81
N THR A 223 -4.94 -15.71 7.80
CA THR A 223 -5.50 -16.41 6.63
C THR A 223 -6.56 -15.55 5.94
N LEU A 224 -6.47 -15.44 4.61
CA LEU A 224 -7.51 -14.84 3.77
C LEU A 224 -8.67 -15.81 3.55
N LEU A 225 -9.89 -15.34 3.83
CA LEU A 225 -11.13 -16.09 3.67
C LEU A 225 -12.08 -15.35 2.73
N ASP A 226 -12.78 -16.10 1.88
CA ASP A 226 -13.90 -15.60 1.09
C ASP A 226 -15.14 -15.33 1.96
N ARG A 227 -16.20 -14.79 1.32
CA ARG A 227 -17.49 -14.50 1.96
C ARG A 227 -18.20 -15.73 2.53
N GLN A 228 -17.84 -16.94 2.09
CA GLN A 228 -18.35 -18.21 2.62
C GLN A 228 -17.47 -18.75 3.76
N GLY A 229 -16.41 -18.03 4.14
CA GLY A 229 -15.47 -18.43 5.19
C GLY A 229 -14.48 -19.50 4.75
N LYS A 230 -14.34 -19.78 3.45
CA LYS A 230 -13.34 -20.71 2.92
C LYS A 230 -12.03 -19.97 2.66
N ARG A 231 -10.92 -20.68 2.81
CA ARG A 231 -9.60 -20.13 2.45
C ARG A 231 -9.60 -19.68 0.99
N LEU A 232 -9.14 -18.46 0.77
CA LEU A 232 -8.95 -17.91 -0.56
C LEU A 232 -7.94 -18.77 -1.32
N ALA A 233 -8.36 -19.38 -2.43
CA ALA A 233 -7.54 -20.32 -3.18
C ALA A 233 -6.45 -19.62 -4.02
N SER A 234 -6.75 -18.41 -4.50
CA SER A 234 -5.87 -17.58 -5.31
C SER A 234 -6.23 -16.10 -5.10
N PRO A 235 -5.30 -15.16 -5.26
CA PRO A 235 -5.64 -13.74 -5.22
C PRO A 235 -6.68 -13.41 -6.28
N LEU A 236 -7.53 -12.41 -6.00
CA LEU A 236 -8.54 -11.97 -6.96
C LEU A 236 -7.90 -11.18 -8.10
N ASP A 237 -8.15 -11.60 -9.32
CA ASP A 237 -7.82 -10.82 -10.51
C ASP A 237 -8.81 -9.67 -10.67
N LEU A 238 -8.33 -8.43 -10.55
CA LEU A 238 -9.13 -7.22 -10.74
C LEU A 238 -8.82 -6.51 -12.06
N SER A 239 -8.06 -7.13 -12.97
CA SER A 239 -7.57 -6.49 -14.19
C SER A 239 -8.69 -5.90 -15.05
N ASP A 240 -9.75 -6.67 -15.32
CA ASP A 240 -10.90 -6.21 -16.10
C ASP A 240 -11.64 -5.06 -15.42
N ARG A 241 -11.81 -5.15 -14.10
CA ARG A 241 -12.46 -4.12 -13.29
C ARG A 241 -11.66 -2.82 -13.32
N ILE A 242 -10.35 -2.90 -13.22
CA ILE A 242 -9.46 -1.74 -13.21
C ILE A 242 -9.40 -1.11 -14.59
N THR A 243 -9.32 -1.91 -15.66
CA THR A 243 -9.41 -1.45 -17.04
C THR A 243 -10.71 -0.66 -17.28
N ALA A 244 -11.85 -1.15 -16.78
CA ALA A 244 -13.11 -0.41 -16.86
C ALA A 244 -13.10 0.92 -16.10
N LEU A 245 -12.42 0.99 -14.95
CA LEU A 245 -12.31 2.20 -14.13
C LEU A 245 -11.31 3.23 -14.70
N THR A 246 -10.24 2.78 -15.36
CA THR A 246 -9.25 3.66 -16.00
C THR A 246 -9.69 4.13 -17.39
N GLY A 247 -10.71 3.50 -17.97
CA GLY A 247 -11.19 3.81 -19.32
C GLY A 247 -10.24 3.34 -20.42
N GLU A 248 -9.28 2.46 -20.10
CA GLU A 248 -8.44 1.79 -21.08
C GLU A 248 -9.29 0.76 -21.84
N LYS A 249 -9.23 0.76 -23.17
CA LYS A 249 -9.83 -0.28 -24.04
C LYS A 249 -8.74 -0.97 -24.83
#